data_AF-A0A7C0Y930-F1
#
_entry.id   AF-A0A7C0Y930-F1
#
_cell.length_a   1.000
_cell.length_b   1.000
_cell.length_c   1.000
_cell.angle_alpha   90.00
_cell.angle_beta   90.00
_cell.angle_gamma   90.00
#
_symmetry.space_group_name_H-M   'P 1'
#
loop_
_entity.id
_entity.type
_entity.pdbx_description
1 polymer ?
#
loop_
_entity_poly.entity_id
_entity_poly.type
_entity_poly.pdbx_seq_one_letter_code
_entity_poly.pdbx_strand_id
1 'polypeptide(L)'
;MRKLITFIAVTLIILSSGCVNVSPEDFAMANPLISRFLEEHPNARISVTHFSRNQAEGMLDIIKKDCDNPYLEAKEYYRITVTDNETGLKAVVWIDWENRIVECAYKETLTGAREYSNKTVDGTRCIPHYIAKCHDNHVYWFDSCGNRQEKKEYCKHGCAEGKCIGPECKSHAKIGCYGRHVYWFDSCGHVQEKKEYCEYGCKDGRCIEGSDCKECVKSGGYCLDKTTAVSCKEGYYHAYTTPGNEVCCLPRKTCEEIGGYCIYPGENASITGMITDTAHDSSEENVYSECKEGYYRADYYCPDNGICCAPKKKYCDPEKEYEEPECICPEGYVMTAYNKRVCEKASEAENESEECKETDGGYNIYEKGTAYTSDGRSLTDHCNPDGTLTEKFCKDGGITWEVIR
;
A
#
# COMPACT_ATOMS: atom_id res chain seq x y z
N MET A 1 -12.74 -14.41 -2.59
CA MET A 1 -11.91 -15.20 -1.65
C MET A 1 -10.71 -15.89 -2.30
N ARG A 2 -10.85 -16.66 -3.39
CA ARG A 2 -9.68 -17.30 -4.05
C ARG A 2 -8.55 -16.35 -4.46
N LYS A 3 -8.85 -15.15 -4.98
CA LYS A 3 -7.81 -14.19 -5.42
C LYS A 3 -7.03 -13.51 -4.27
N LEU A 4 -7.58 -13.46 -3.06
CA LEU A 4 -6.93 -12.80 -1.90
C LEU A 4 -6.02 -13.77 -1.13
N ILE A 5 -6.40 -15.05 -1.03
CA ILE A 5 -5.55 -16.12 -0.48
C ILE A 5 -4.29 -16.28 -1.35
N THR A 6 -4.40 -16.17 -2.67
CA THR A 6 -3.23 -16.19 -3.57
C THR A 6 -2.31 -15.00 -3.31
N PHE A 7 -2.84 -13.81 -3.01
CA PHE A 7 -2.03 -12.61 -2.81
C PHE A 7 -1.30 -12.60 -1.46
N ILE A 8 -1.95 -13.04 -0.38
CA ILE A 8 -1.34 -13.16 0.96
C ILE A 8 -0.28 -14.26 0.98
N ALA A 9 -0.50 -15.40 0.30
CA ALA A 9 0.51 -16.45 0.16
C ALA A 9 1.74 -15.94 -0.62
N VAL A 10 1.55 -15.16 -1.69
CA VAL A 10 2.67 -14.55 -2.45
C VAL A 10 3.44 -13.52 -1.62
N THR A 11 2.74 -12.73 -0.78
CA THR A 11 3.39 -11.69 0.03
C THR A 11 4.14 -12.26 1.24
N LEU A 12 3.65 -13.37 1.83
CA LEU A 12 4.35 -14.08 2.91
C LEU A 12 5.64 -14.76 2.43
N ILE A 13 5.69 -15.20 1.17
CA ILE A 13 6.91 -15.77 0.55
C ILE A 13 8.01 -14.70 0.44
N ILE A 14 7.64 -13.44 0.14
CA ILE A 14 8.59 -12.33 -0.07
C ILE A 14 9.27 -11.88 1.24
N LEU A 15 8.61 -12.03 2.39
CA LEU A 15 9.14 -11.60 3.70
C LEU A 15 10.02 -12.66 4.38
N SER A 16 9.94 -13.93 4.00
CA SER A 16 10.85 -14.99 4.48
C SER A 16 12.12 -15.16 3.63
N SER A 17 12.21 -14.53 2.45
CA SER A 17 13.41 -14.54 1.61
C SER A 17 14.35 -13.37 1.93
N GLY A 18 14.75 -13.24 3.20
CA GLY A 18 15.93 -12.45 3.55
C GLY A 18 17.13 -12.99 2.77
N CYS A 19 17.80 -12.11 2.03
CA CYS A 19 18.83 -12.44 1.03
C CYS A 19 18.28 -13.04 -0.28
N VAL A 20 17.46 -12.29 -1.02
CA VAL A 20 17.49 -12.46 -2.48
C VAL A 20 18.90 -12.10 -2.92
N ASN A 21 19.69 -13.12 -3.24
CA ASN A 21 21.00 -12.95 -3.86
C ASN A 21 20.72 -12.43 -5.28
N VAL A 22 20.48 -11.11 -5.39
CA VAL A 22 20.18 -10.46 -6.66
C VAL A 22 21.41 -10.63 -7.53
N SER A 23 21.23 -11.37 -8.63
CA SER A 23 22.30 -11.56 -9.60
C SER A 23 22.65 -10.23 -10.27
N PRO A 24 23.90 -10.03 -10.72
CA PRO A 24 24.26 -8.84 -11.49
C PRO A 24 23.38 -8.63 -12.73
N GLU A 25 22.91 -9.71 -13.32
CA GLU A 25 21.96 -9.74 -14.44
C GLU A 25 20.63 -9.11 -14.05
N ASP A 26 20.00 -9.57 -12.97
CA ASP A 26 18.72 -9.04 -12.50
C ASP A 26 18.83 -7.56 -12.14
N PHE A 27 19.94 -7.17 -11.52
CA PHE A 27 20.21 -5.78 -11.17
C PHE A 27 20.37 -4.90 -12.43
N ALA A 28 21.07 -5.40 -13.45
CA ALA A 28 21.21 -4.69 -14.72
C ALA A 28 19.89 -4.58 -15.48
N MET A 29 19.02 -5.60 -15.41
CA MET A 29 17.70 -5.60 -16.05
C MET A 29 16.73 -4.59 -15.44
N ALA A 30 16.97 -4.14 -14.21
CA ALA A 30 16.23 -3.04 -13.60
C ALA A 30 16.61 -1.65 -14.17
N ASN A 31 17.69 -1.57 -14.96
CA ASN A 31 18.05 -0.34 -15.67
C ASN A 31 17.16 -0.14 -16.91
N PRO A 32 16.46 1.01 -17.05
CA PRO A 32 15.54 1.24 -18.17
C PRO A 32 16.16 1.12 -19.56
N LEU A 33 17.45 1.42 -19.73
CA LEU A 33 18.14 1.25 -21.02
C LEU A 33 18.22 -0.22 -21.40
N ILE A 34 18.53 -1.10 -20.44
CA ILE A 34 18.64 -2.54 -20.69
C ILE A 34 17.29 -3.17 -20.91
N SER A 35 16.28 -2.81 -20.10
CA SER A 35 14.92 -3.31 -20.30
C SER A 35 14.42 -2.96 -21.71
N ARG A 36 14.58 -1.69 -22.13
CA ARG A 36 14.19 -1.25 -23.48
C ARG A 36 15.00 -1.96 -24.57
N PHE A 37 16.31 -2.14 -24.39
CA PHE A 37 17.14 -2.83 -25.36
C PHE A 37 16.68 -4.28 -25.56
N LEU A 38 16.34 -4.99 -24.48
CA LEU A 38 15.83 -6.37 -24.55
C LEU A 38 14.43 -6.45 -25.18
N GLU A 39 13.58 -5.45 -24.95
CA GLU A 39 12.27 -5.33 -25.62
C GLU A 39 12.42 -5.12 -27.14
N GLU A 40 13.35 -4.26 -27.56
CA GLU A 40 13.67 -4.00 -28.97
C GLU A 40 14.39 -5.20 -29.63
N HIS A 41 15.16 -5.96 -28.85
CA HIS A 41 16.03 -7.03 -29.32
C HIS A 41 15.83 -8.31 -28.49
N PRO A 42 14.71 -9.04 -28.67
CA PRO A 42 14.35 -10.20 -27.83
C PRO A 42 15.33 -11.39 -27.95
N ASN A 43 16.12 -11.44 -29.03
CA ASN A 43 17.15 -12.46 -29.25
C ASN A 43 18.53 -12.09 -28.68
N ALA A 44 18.64 -10.93 -28.01
CA ALA A 44 19.91 -10.47 -27.47
C ALA A 44 20.41 -11.36 -26.33
N ARG A 45 21.73 -11.53 -26.26
CA ARG A 45 22.41 -12.35 -25.25
C ARG A 45 23.07 -11.47 -24.21
N ILE A 46 22.85 -11.80 -22.95
CA ILE A 46 23.48 -11.16 -21.80
C ILE A 46 24.79 -11.88 -21.49
N SER A 47 25.87 -11.13 -21.34
CA SER A 47 27.17 -11.60 -20.88
C SER A 47 27.61 -10.76 -19.69
N VAL A 48 28.04 -11.41 -18.62
CA VAL A 48 28.49 -10.75 -17.40
C VAL A 48 29.97 -10.98 -17.18
N THR A 49 30.70 -9.92 -16.88
CA THR A 49 32.13 -9.98 -16.55
C THR A 49 32.36 -9.31 -15.21
N HIS A 50 32.94 -10.06 -14.28
CA HIS A 50 33.32 -9.59 -12.96
C HIS A 50 34.75 -9.05 -12.96
N PHE A 51 34.96 -7.91 -12.33
CA PHE A 51 36.27 -7.32 -12.07
C PHE A 51 36.42 -7.11 -10.57
N SER A 52 37.34 -7.85 -9.96
CA SER A 52 37.77 -7.55 -8.59
C SER A 52 38.40 -6.15 -8.51
N ARG A 53 38.46 -5.56 -7.32
CA ARG A 53 39.08 -4.25 -7.09
C ARG A 53 40.49 -4.13 -7.72
N ASN A 54 41.32 -5.16 -7.56
CA ASN A 54 42.69 -5.18 -8.12
C ASN A 54 42.70 -5.25 -9.65
N GLN A 55 41.77 -5.99 -10.27
CA GLN A 55 41.64 -6.02 -11.73
C GLN A 55 41.10 -4.70 -12.28
N ALA A 56 40.11 -4.12 -11.59
CA ALA A 56 39.54 -2.83 -11.93
C ALA A 56 40.58 -1.70 -11.85
N GLU A 57 41.50 -1.73 -10.88
CA GLU A 57 42.60 -0.77 -10.78
C GLU A 57 43.47 -0.77 -12.04
N GLY A 58 43.80 -1.95 -12.58
CA GLY A 58 44.55 -2.09 -13.83
C GLY A 58 43.76 -1.72 -15.10
N MET A 59 42.44 -1.58 -15.00
CA MET A 59 41.55 -1.25 -16.12
C MET A 59 40.82 0.09 -15.94
N LEU A 60 41.15 0.85 -14.90
CA LEU A 60 40.34 2.00 -14.47
C LEU A 60 40.24 3.06 -15.57
N ASP A 61 41.29 3.28 -16.35
CA ASP A 61 41.27 4.21 -17.48
C ASP A 61 40.27 3.79 -18.57
N ILE A 62 40.10 2.48 -18.78
CA ILE A 62 39.11 1.93 -19.72
C ILE A 62 37.71 2.17 -19.16
N ILE A 63 37.48 1.90 -17.87
CA ILE A 63 36.18 2.09 -17.22
C ILE A 63 35.78 3.58 -17.23
N LYS A 64 36.71 4.47 -16.88
CA LYS A 64 36.53 5.93 -16.94
C LYS A 64 36.17 6.41 -18.33
N LYS A 65 36.87 5.91 -19.35
CA LYS A 65 36.61 6.20 -20.76
C LYS A 65 35.27 5.63 -21.23
N ASP A 66 34.91 4.44 -20.77
CA ASP A 66 33.63 3.80 -21.07
C ASP A 66 32.46 4.60 -20.52
N CYS A 67 32.55 5.05 -19.27
CA CYS A 67 31.50 5.81 -18.61
C CYS A 67 31.55 7.32 -18.85
N ASP A 68 32.52 7.83 -19.62
CA ASP A 68 32.78 9.28 -19.76
C ASP A 68 32.85 10.00 -18.40
N ASN A 69 33.46 9.34 -17.41
CA ASN A 69 33.55 9.82 -16.03
C ASN A 69 34.99 9.66 -15.52
N PRO A 70 35.80 10.74 -15.48
CA PRO A 70 37.20 10.67 -15.05
C PRO A 70 37.38 10.45 -13.54
N TYR A 71 36.30 10.51 -12.76
CA TYR A 71 36.30 10.47 -11.31
C TYR A 71 35.98 9.10 -10.71
N LEU A 72 35.83 8.06 -11.54
CA LEU A 72 35.66 6.70 -11.03
C LEU A 72 36.90 6.24 -10.25
N GLU A 73 36.67 5.51 -9.18
CA GLU A 73 37.72 4.93 -8.31
C GLU A 73 37.75 3.42 -8.52
N ALA A 74 38.89 2.77 -8.25
CA ALA A 74 38.99 1.32 -8.37
C ALA A 74 38.14 0.62 -7.29
N LYS A 75 37.14 -0.16 -7.72
CA LYS A 75 36.20 -0.91 -6.88
C LYS A 75 35.89 -2.26 -7.50
N GLU A 76 35.07 -3.07 -6.82
CA GLU A 76 34.51 -4.27 -7.43
C GLU A 76 33.42 -3.88 -8.44
N TYR A 77 33.66 -4.22 -9.71
CA TYR A 77 32.76 -3.88 -10.81
C TYR A 77 32.19 -5.12 -11.49
N TYR A 78 30.94 -5.03 -11.91
CA TYR A 78 30.38 -5.93 -12.92
C TYR A 78 30.13 -5.15 -14.21
N ARG A 79 30.59 -5.70 -15.32
CA ARG A 79 30.27 -5.22 -16.67
C ARG A 79 29.28 -6.18 -17.30
N ILE A 80 28.08 -5.70 -17.57
CA ILE A 80 27.03 -6.46 -18.24
C ILE A 80 26.98 -5.97 -19.67
N THR A 81 27.12 -6.88 -20.62
CA THR A 81 27.01 -6.60 -22.05
C THR A 81 25.85 -7.40 -22.63
N VAL A 82 24.86 -6.70 -23.16
CA VAL A 82 23.72 -7.27 -23.87
C VAL A 82 23.98 -7.09 -25.36
N THR A 83 24.12 -8.19 -26.10
CA THR A 83 24.47 -8.16 -27.53
C THR A 83 23.38 -8.79 -28.37
N ASP A 84 22.86 -8.05 -29.34
CA ASP A 84 22.03 -8.62 -30.39
C ASP A 84 22.94 -9.10 -31.53
N ASN A 85 23.00 -10.42 -31.75
CA ASN A 85 23.86 -11.01 -32.78
C ASN A 85 23.35 -10.75 -34.20
N GLU A 86 22.06 -10.45 -34.38
CA GLU A 86 21.49 -10.18 -35.71
C GLU A 86 21.85 -8.78 -36.18
N THR A 87 21.68 -7.78 -35.30
CA THR A 87 21.95 -6.37 -35.63
C THR A 87 23.38 -5.94 -35.29
N GLY A 88 24.12 -6.72 -34.50
CA GLY A 88 25.45 -6.36 -33.98
C GLY A 88 25.45 -5.25 -32.93
N LEU A 89 24.27 -4.76 -32.53
CA LEU A 89 24.11 -3.72 -31.50
C LEU A 89 24.42 -4.28 -30.12
N LYS A 90 24.92 -3.39 -29.24
CA LYS A 90 25.23 -3.76 -27.86
C LYS A 90 24.67 -2.73 -26.89
N ALA A 91 24.29 -3.18 -25.69
CA ALA A 91 24.10 -2.32 -24.53
C ALA A 91 25.06 -2.76 -23.43
N VAL A 92 25.69 -1.81 -22.76
CA VAL A 92 26.69 -2.06 -21.71
C VAL A 92 26.27 -1.33 -20.44
N VAL A 93 26.38 -2.02 -19.31
CA VAL A 93 26.19 -1.44 -17.96
C VAL A 93 27.40 -1.75 -17.11
N TRP A 94 27.88 -0.74 -16.40
CA TRP A 94 28.89 -0.87 -15.35
C TRP A 94 28.23 -0.69 -13.98
N ILE A 95 28.39 -1.67 -13.09
CA ILE A 95 27.80 -1.69 -11.76
C ILE A 95 28.90 -1.71 -10.70
N ASP A 96 28.90 -0.73 -9.80
CA ASP A 96 29.60 -0.80 -8.52
C ASP A 96 28.87 -1.82 -7.63
N TRP A 97 29.50 -2.99 -7.42
CA TRP A 97 28.86 -4.12 -6.75
C TRP A 97 28.79 -3.96 -5.24
N GLU A 98 29.79 -3.31 -4.67
CA GLU A 98 29.88 -3.06 -3.23
C GLU A 98 28.71 -2.18 -2.78
N ASN A 99 28.39 -1.16 -3.57
CA ASN A 99 27.31 -0.21 -3.28
C ASN A 99 25.99 -0.50 -4.01
N ARG A 100 25.97 -1.47 -4.94
CA ARG A 100 24.83 -1.80 -5.80
C ARG A 100 24.32 -0.57 -6.57
N ILE A 101 25.20 0.05 -7.35
CA ILE A 101 24.90 1.27 -8.11
C ILE A 101 25.33 1.08 -9.56
N VAL A 102 24.47 1.46 -10.50
CA VAL A 102 24.86 1.58 -11.90
C VAL A 102 25.70 2.85 -12.06
N GLU A 103 27.00 2.69 -12.33
CA GLU A 103 27.90 3.82 -12.59
C GLU A 103 27.61 4.44 -13.96
N CYS A 104 27.37 3.60 -14.97
CA CYS A 104 26.93 4.06 -16.28
C CYS A 104 26.24 2.95 -17.07
N ALA A 105 25.40 3.38 -18.02
CA ALA A 105 24.77 2.53 -19.02
C ALA A 105 24.77 3.22 -20.38
N TYR A 106 25.11 2.49 -21.45
CA TYR A 106 25.13 3.02 -22.82
C TYR A 106 24.79 1.95 -23.86
N LYS A 107 24.25 2.38 -24.99
CA LYS A 107 24.07 1.60 -26.22
C LYS A 107 25.24 1.88 -27.16
N GLU A 108 25.86 0.85 -27.73
CA GLU A 108 26.91 0.95 -28.72
C GLU A 108 26.33 0.60 -30.09
N THR A 109 26.49 1.51 -31.04
CA THR A 109 26.05 1.34 -32.43
C THR A 109 27.08 0.54 -33.23
N LEU A 110 26.71 0.10 -34.44
CA LEU A 110 27.61 -0.63 -35.35
C LEU A 110 28.90 0.13 -35.71
N THR A 111 28.90 1.46 -35.61
CA THR A 111 30.09 2.29 -35.86
C THR A 111 30.98 2.44 -34.62
N GLY A 112 30.61 1.82 -33.49
CA GLY A 112 31.25 2.03 -32.19
C GLY A 112 30.87 3.34 -31.52
N ALA A 113 29.95 4.13 -32.10
CA ALA A 113 29.45 5.32 -31.43
C ALA A 113 28.57 4.92 -30.23
N ARG A 114 28.79 5.60 -29.10
CA ARG A 114 28.12 5.32 -27.83
C ARG A 114 26.98 6.31 -27.61
N GLU A 115 25.83 5.79 -27.23
CA GLU A 115 24.63 6.52 -26.83
C GLU A 115 24.34 6.22 -25.36
N TYR A 116 24.63 7.18 -24.49
CA TYR A 116 24.47 7.02 -23.04
C TYR A 116 23.00 7.15 -22.63
N SER A 117 22.58 6.33 -21.65
CA SER A 117 21.25 6.36 -21.00
C SER A 117 20.82 7.75 -20.53
N ASN A 118 21.78 8.64 -20.26
CA ASN A 118 21.53 9.98 -19.74
C ASN A 118 21.14 11.00 -20.83
N LYS A 119 20.96 10.56 -22.08
CA LYS A 119 20.36 11.39 -23.12
C LYS A 119 18.83 11.27 -23.00
N THR A 120 18.26 12.22 -22.26
CA THR A 120 16.83 12.39 -22.00
C THR A 120 15.96 12.21 -23.24
N VAL A 121 14.78 11.63 -23.02
CA VAL A 121 13.70 11.34 -23.99
C VAL A 121 13.10 12.61 -24.64
N ASP A 122 13.53 13.81 -24.22
CA ASP A 122 12.99 15.10 -24.69
C ASP A 122 14.09 16.08 -25.18
N GLY A 123 15.26 15.58 -25.57
CA GLY A 123 16.34 16.38 -26.15
C GLY A 123 16.99 17.42 -25.22
N THR A 124 16.52 17.55 -23.98
CA THR A 124 17.04 18.53 -23.01
C THR A 124 18.23 17.93 -22.28
N ARG A 125 19.44 18.33 -22.69
CA ARG A 125 20.72 17.91 -22.08
C ARG A 125 20.68 18.05 -20.55
N CYS A 126 21.08 17.01 -19.82
CA CYS A 126 21.18 17.05 -18.36
C CYS A 126 22.09 18.21 -17.93
N ILE A 127 21.62 19.01 -16.96
CA ILE A 127 22.38 20.10 -16.39
C ILE A 127 23.37 19.49 -15.39
N PRO A 128 24.69 19.59 -15.63
CA PRO A 128 25.68 19.10 -14.67
C PRO A 128 25.58 19.89 -13.36
N HIS A 129 25.93 19.24 -12.26
CA HIS A 129 25.98 19.81 -10.90
C HIS A 129 24.66 20.42 -10.42
N TYR A 130 23.54 19.85 -10.84
CA TYR A 130 22.21 20.35 -10.52
C TYR A 130 21.90 20.33 -9.02
N ILE A 131 22.20 19.23 -8.32
CA ILE A 131 21.96 19.11 -6.88
C ILE A 131 23.11 18.37 -6.19
N ALA A 132 23.45 18.77 -4.96
CA ALA A 132 24.41 18.05 -4.12
C ALA A 132 23.65 17.10 -3.18
N LYS A 133 24.04 15.82 -3.13
CA LYS A 133 23.46 14.84 -2.20
C LYS A 133 24.54 14.06 -1.47
N CYS A 134 24.13 13.43 -0.39
CA CYS A 134 24.98 12.60 0.44
C CYS A 134 25.08 11.17 -0.08
N HIS A 135 26.31 10.68 -0.21
CA HIS A 135 26.59 9.33 -0.63
C HIS A 135 27.92 8.87 -0.01
N ASP A 136 27.97 7.66 0.57
CA ASP A 136 29.16 7.11 1.23
C ASP A 136 29.86 8.10 2.17
N ASN A 137 29.07 8.78 3.03
CA ASN A 137 29.57 9.77 3.97
C ASN A 137 30.26 11.00 3.33
N HIS A 138 30.09 11.23 2.04
CA HIS A 138 30.64 12.38 1.32
C HIS A 138 29.57 13.08 0.48
N VAL A 139 29.82 14.34 0.11
CA VAL A 139 28.90 15.07 -0.75
C VAL A 139 29.31 14.86 -2.19
N TYR A 140 28.37 14.43 -3.03
CA TYR A 140 28.54 14.27 -4.47
C TYR A 140 27.59 15.21 -5.20
N TRP A 141 28.02 15.65 -6.38
CA TRP A 141 27.13 16.31 -7.32
C TRP A 141 26.25 15.29 -8.02
N PHE A 142 25.04 15.71 -8.37
CA PHE A 142 24.11 14.98 -9.20
C PHE A 142 23.62 15.91 -10.31
N ASP A 143 23.55 15.42 -11.54
CA ASP A 143 22.98 16.17 -12.65
C ASP A 143 21.45 16.27 -12.53
N SER A 144 20.82 17.05 -13.42
CA SER A 144 19.35 17.21 -13.43
C SER A 144 18.59 15.94 -13.78
N CYS A 145 19.29 14.88 -14.17
CA CYS A 145 18.75 13.57 -14.52
C CYS A 145 18.94 12.55 -13.38
N GLY A 146 19.54 12.97 -12.26
CA GLY A 146 19.74 12.14 -11.07
C GLY A 146 21.00 11.27 -11.11
N ASN A 147 21.90 11.47 -12.07
CA ASN A 147 23.15 10.72 -12.14
C ASN A 147 24.19 11.32 -11.20
N ARG A 148 24.86 10.46 -10.43
CA ARG A 148 25.97 10.86 -9.55
C ARG A 148 27.17 11.27 -10.40
N GLN A 149 27.74 12.44 -10.09
CA GLN A 149 28.92 13.00 -10.72
C GLN A 149 30.08 13.01 -9.72
N GLU A 150 31.02 13.95 -9.82
CA GLU A 150 32.17 13.99 -8.95
C GLU A 150 31.82 14.27 -7.48
N LYS A 151 32.73 13.85 -6.60
CA LYS A 151 32.71 14.17 -5.18
C LYS A 151 32.92 15.68 -5.03
N LYS A 152 31.89 16.37 -4.54
CA LYS A 152 31.90 17.80 -4.27
C LYS A 152 32.77 18.12 -3.05
N GLU A 153 32.62 17.34 -1.98
CA GLU A 153 33.28 17.61 -0.70
C GLU A 153 33.55 16.31 0.08
N TYR A 154 34.77 16.18 0.61
CA TYR A 154 35.13 15.10 1.50
C TYR A 154 34.72 15.44 2.93
N CYS A 155 33.87 14.61 3.51
CA CYS A 155 33.39 14.81 4.87
C CYS A 155 34.02 13.80 5.82
N LYS A 156 34.89 14.30 6.71
CA LYS A 156 35.54 13.50 7.75
C LYS A 156 34.54 12.89 8.75
N HIS A 157 33.40 13.54 8.94
CA HIS A 157 32.39 13.19 9.96
C HIS A 157 31.04 12.79 9.35
N GLY A 158 31.03 12.36 8.09
CA GLY A 158 29.79 12.09 7.37
C GLY A 158 29.16 13.34 6.78
N CYS A 159 28.04 13.16 6.09
CA CYS A 159 27.33 14.25 5.47
C CYS A 159 25.82 14.09 5.68
N ALA A 160 25.10 15.21 5.75
CA ALA A 160 23.65 15.27 5.83
C ALA A 160 23.13 16.40 4.93
N GLU A 161 21.97 16.19 4.29
CA GLU A 161 21.30 17.21 3.46
C GLU A 161 22.21 17.84 2.38
N GLY A 162 23.13 17.05 1.81
CA GLY A 162 24.06 17.51 0.77
C GLY A 162 25.17 18.43 1.28
N LYS A 163 25.49 18.40 2.58
CA LYS A 163 26.59 19.15 3.21
C LYS A 163 27.41 18.27 4.15
N CYS A 164 28.71 18.55 4.26
CA CYS A 164 29.53 17.91 5.27
C CYS A 164 29.10 18.31 6.67
N ILE A 165 29.11 17.32 7.55
CA ILE A 165 28.88 17.50 8.96
C ILE A 165 30.17 18.07 9.60
N GLY A 166 30.03 19.13 10.40
CA GLY A 166 31.14 19.76 11.13
C GLY A 166 31.72 18.84 12.23
N PRO A 167 32.93 19.13 12.73
CA PRO A 167 33.63 18.27 13.69
C PRO A 167 32.97 18.17 15.06
N GLU A 168 32.06 19.09 15.40
CA GLU A 168 31.39 19.14 16.69
C GLU A 168 29.89 18.90 16.54
N CYS A 169 29.51 17.63 16.64
CA CYS A 169 28.12 17.25 16.81
C CYS A 169 27.67 17.58 18.23
N LYS A 170 26.77 18.54 18.38
CA LYS A 170 26.12 18.82 19.66
C LYS A 170 25.17 17.65 19.95
N SER A 171 25.37 16.96 21.06
CA SER A 171 24.45 15.91 21.49
C SER A 171 23.04 16.48 21.71
N HIS A 172 22.03 15.66 21.48
CA HIS A 172 20.62 15.95 21.76
C HIS A 172 20.06 17.21 21.08
N ALA A 173 20.64 17.61 19.94
CA ALA A 173 20.24 18.83 19.24
C ALA A 173 18.80 18.77 18.70
N LYS A 174 18.32 17.57 18.37
CA LYS A 174 17.02 17.33 17.74
C LYS A 174 16.36 16.08 18.31
N ILE A 175 15.03 16.04 18.25
CA ILE A 175 14.23 14.85 18.52
C ILE A 175 13.58 14.41 17.21
N GLY A 176 13.51 13.11 16.97
CA GLY A 176 12.88 12.56 15.77
C GLY A 176 12.44 11.10 15.95
N CYS A 177 11.77 10.58 14.94
CA CYS A 177 11.38 9.18 14.91
C CYS A 177 12.49 8.32 14.29
N TYR A 178 12.89 7.26 14.97
CA TYR A 178 13.75 6.22 14.42
C TYR A 178 13.12 4.85 14.77
N GLY A 179 12.71 4.12 13.73
CA GLY A 179 11.82 2.97 13.91
C GLY A 179 10.47 3.40 14.49
N ARG A 180 9.99 2.70 15.53
CA ARG A 180 8.69 2.96 16.18
C ARG A 180 8.78 3.84 17.43
N HIS A 181 9.93 4.48 17.69
CA HIS A 181 10.15 5.21 18.94
C HIS A 181 10.78 6.58 18.70
N VAL A 182 10.71 7.43 19.72
CA VAL A 182 11.33 8.75 19.69
C VAL A 182 12.77 8.62 20.16
N TYR A 183 13.70 9.13 19.37
CA TYR A 183 15.13 9.17 19.66
C TYR A 183 15.64 10.61 19.69
N TRP A 184 16.72 10.80 20.44
CA TRP A 184 17.54 12.00 20.29
C TRP A 184 18.44 11.85 19.06
N PHE A 185 18.69 12.97 18.41
CA PHE A 185 19.63 13.12 17.32
C PHE A 185 20.62 14.20 17.71
N ASP A 186 21.90 13.98 17.43
CA ASP A 186 22.88 15.04 17.52
C ASP A 186 22.64 16.09 16.42
N SER A 187 23.38 17.21 16.46
CA SER A 187 23.26 18.27 15.44
C SER A 187 23.71 17.83 14.04
N CYS A 188 24.17 16.60 13.91
CA CYS A 188 24.69 15.97 12.71
C CYS A 188 23.69 14.96 12.12
N GLY A 189 22.59 14.67 12.83
CA GLY A 189 21.57 13.75 12.41
C GLY A 189 21.86 12.29 12.74
N HIS A 190 22.89 11.99 13.53
CA HIS A 190 23.10 10.63 14.04
C HIS A 190 22.10 10.33 15.15
N VAL A 191 21.53 9.12 15.10
CA VAL A 191 20.65 8.61 16.15
C VAL A 191 21.46 8.38 17.42
N GLN A 192 21.01 8.93 18.53
CA GLN A 192 21.61 8.75 19.86
C GLN A 192 20.72 7.85 20.72
N GLU A 193 20.62 8.09 22.02
CA GLU A 193 19.77 7.29 22.89
C GLU A 193 18.28 7.49 22.62
N LYS A 194 17.51 6.45 22.94
CA LYS A 194 16.05 6.47 22.87
C LYS A 194 15.51 7.45 23.92
N LYS A 195 14.74 8.44 23.47
CA LYS A 195 14.09 9.41 24.35
C LYS A 195 12.81 8.84 24.96
N GLU A 196 11.98 8.20 24.15
CA GLU A 196 10.65 7.76 24.56
C GLU A 196 10.25 6.47 23.84
N TYR A 197 9.69 5.51 24.59
CA TYR A 197 9.13 4.29 24.03
C TYR A 197 7.68 4.54 23.61
N CYS A 198 7.41 4.45 22.31
CA CYS A 198 6.05 4.53 21.81
C CYS A 198 5.46 3.14 21.57
N GLU A 199 4.36 2.84 22.26
CA GLU A 199 3.59 1.61 22.07
C GLU A 199 2.95 1.55 20.68
N TYR A 200 2.47 2.69 20.18
CA TYR A 200 1.72 2.79 18.92
C TYR A 200 2.52 3.39 17.75
N GLY A 201 3.83 3.57 17.92
CA GLY A 201 4.70 4.17 16.91
C GLY A 201 4.97 5.66 17.14
N CYS A 202 5.83 6.23 16.29
CA CYS A 202 6.28 7.61 16.40
C CYS A 202 5.93 8.36 15.11
N LYS A 203 5.45 9.60 15.26
CA LYS A 203 5.23 10.53 14.15
C LYS A 203 5.70 11.92 14.55
N ASP A 204 6.40 12.60 13.65
CA ASP A 204 6.89 13.98 13.83
C ASP A 204 7.66 14.22 15.16
N GLY A 205 8.45 13.22 15.56
CA GLY A 205 9.25 13.27 16.79
C GLY A 205 8.46 13.12 18.09
N ARG A 206 7.22 12.62 18.02
CA ARG A 206 6.36 12.34 19.17
C ARG A 206 5.80 10.94 19.10
N CYS A 207 5.55 10.35 20.27
CA CYS A 207 4.76 9.12 20.31
C CYS A 207 3.34 9.40 19.87
N ILE A 208 2.82 8.51 19.02
CA ILE A 208 1.41 8.51 18.69
C ILE A 208 0.69 8.10 19.97
N GLU A 209 -0.07 9.01 20.56
CA GLU A 209 -0.96 8.66 21.66
C GLU A 209 -1.94 7.63 21.13
N GLY A 210 -2.06 6.49 21.83
CA GLY A 210 -2.86 5.36 21.40
C GLY A 210 -4.22 5.84 20.93
N SER A 211 -4.48 5.60 19.65
CA SER A 211 -5.63 6.09 18.91
C SER A 211 -6.96 5.71 19.58
N ASP A 212 -8.05 6.30 19.08
CA ASP A 212 -9.44 5.91 19.39
C ASP A 212 -9.75 4.42 19.14
N CYS A 213 -8.79 3.62 18.67
CA CYS A 213 -8.84 2.17 18.61
C CYS A 213 -9.09 1.47 19.97
N LYS A 214 -8.99 2.18 21.10
CA LYS A 214 -9.31 1.62 22.43
C LYS A 214 -10.69 0.96 22.46
N GLU A 215 -11.67 1.50 21.74
CA GLU A 215 -13.03 0.94 21.72
C GLU A 215 -13.09 -0.35 20.88
N CYS A 216 -12.41 -0.37 19.72
CA CYS A 216 -12.29 -1.56 18.88
C CYS A 216 -11.69 -2.74 19.64
N VAL A 217 -10.62 -2.50 20.41
CA VAL A 217 -9.93 -3.53 21.21
C VAL A 217 -10.80 -4.00 22.38
N LYS A 218 -11.54 -3.09 23.04
CA LYS A 218 -12.50 -3.47 24.11
C LYS A 218 -13.58 -4.41 23.60
N SER A 219 -13.99 -4.28 22.34
CA SER A 219 -14.95 -5.18 21.68
C SER A 219 -14.32 -6.47 21.16
N GLY A 220 -13.09 -6.79 21.55
CA GLY A 220 -12.37 -7.99 21.09
C GLY A 220 -11.82 -7.89 19.67
N GLY A 221 -11.83 -6.69 19.08
CA GLY A 221 -11.25 -6.41 17.77
C GLY A 221 -9.79 -5.99 17.83
N TYR A 222 -9.27 -5.58 16.68
CA TYR A 222 -7.93 -5.00 16.54
C TYR A 222 -7.91 -3.97 15.41
N CYS A 223 -6.93 -3.07 15.41
CA CYS A 223 -6.81 -2.05 14.36
C CYS A 223 -5.65 -2.30 13.41
N LEU A 224 -5.81 -1.82 12.19
CA LEU A 224 -4.80 -1.84 11.13
C LEU A 224 -4.54 -0.43 10.63
N ASP A 225 -3.28 -0.07 10.40
CA ASP A 225 -2.92 1.20 9.77
C ASP A 225 -3.32 1.18 8.28
N LYS A 226 -4.15 2.13 7.82
CA LYS A 226 -4.65 2.21 6.44
C LYS A 226 -3.54 2.35 5.39
N THR A 227 -2.35 2.79 5.75
CA THR A 227 -1.20 2.82 4.82
C THR A 227 -0.65 1.42 4.50
N THR A 228 -0.96 0.44 5.34
CA THR A 228 -0.50 -0.96 5.20
C THR A 228 -1.64 -1.97 5.06
N ALA A 229 -2.88 -1.57 5.34
CA ALA A 229 -4.02 -2.46 5.44
C ALA A 229 -4.82 -2.55 4.14
N VAL A 230 -4.88 -3.76 3.56
CA VAL A 230 -5.78 -4.06 2.43
C VAL A 230 -7.14 -4.60 2.92
N SER A 231 -7.18 -5.30 4.07
CA SER A 231 -8.42 -5.78 4.73
C SER A 231 -8.16 -6.37 6.13
N CYS A 232 -9.22 -6.65 6.90
CA CYS A 232 -9.18 -7.44 8.14
C CYS A 232 -8.77 -8.92 7.90
N LYS A 233 -8.29 -9.59 8.95
CA LYS A 233 -7.92 -11.01 9.01
C LYS A 233 -9.17 -11.87 8.89
N GLU A 234 -8.99 -13.10 8.43
CA GLU A 234 -10.07 -14.09 8.40
C GLU A 234 -10.68 -14.27 9.80
N GLY A 235 -12.01 -14.39 9.86
CA GLY A 235 -12.77 -14.36 11.12
C GLY A 235 -13.06 -12.95 11.64
N TYR A 236 -12.62 -11.87 10.98
CA TYR A 236 -12.92 -10.49 11.36
C TYR A 236 -13.52 -9.72 10.18
N TYR A 237 -14.29 -8.67 10.46
CA TYR A 237 -14.85 -7.77 9.45
C TYR A 237 -14.44 -6.33 9.72
N HIS A 238 -14.36 -5.54 8.64
CA HIS A 238 -14.15 -4.11 8.73
C HIS A 238 -15.40 -3.49 9.35
N ALA A 239 -15.27 -3.01 10.58
CA ALA A 239 -16.37 -2.37 11.29
C ALA A 239 -16.46 -0.89 10.93
N TYR A 240 -15.35 -0.15 11.09
CA TYR A 240 -15.27 1.29 10.78
C TYR A 240 -13.82 1.74 10.64
N THR A 241 -13.60 2.95 10.16
CA THR A 241 -12.27 3.60 10.08
C THR A 241 -12.20 4.69 11.15
N THR A 242 -11.16 4.70 11.98
CA THR A 242 -10.96 5.70 13.02
C THR A 242 -10.56 7.06 12.40
N PRO A 243 -10.74 8.18 13.12
CA PRO A 243 -10.25 9.50 12.68
C PRO A 243 -8.74 9.52 12.37
N GLY A 244 -7.98 8.64 13.02
CA GLY A 244 -6.55 8.41 12.78
C GLY A 244 -6.23 7.66 11.48
N ASN A 245 -7.20 7.40 10.60
CA ASN A 245 -7.07 6.55 9.42
C ASN A 245 -6.62 5.12 9.76
N GLU A 246 -7.12 4.53 10.85
CA GLU A 246 -6.92 3.11 11.13
C GLU A 246 -8.23 2.35 10.87
N VAL A 247 -8.13 1.12 10.38
CA VAL A 247 -9.27 0.24 10.14
C VAL A 247 -9.51 -0.60 11.38
N CYS A 248 -10.67 -0.46 12.02
CA CYS A 248 -11.10 -1.34 13.11
C CYS A 248 -11.67 -2.65 12.54
N CYS A 249 -11.10 -3.76 12.99
CA CYS A 249 -11.49 -5.11 12.64
C CYS A 249 -12.12 -5.79 13.85
N LEU A 250 -13.43 -6.06 13.81
CA LEU A 250 -14.15 -6.77 14.87
C LEU A 250 -14.30 -8.25 14.51
N PRO A 251 -14.30 -9.17 15.50
CA PRO A 251 -14.53 -10.58 15.23
C PRO A 251 -15.93 -10.76 14.64
N ARG A 252 -16.03 -11.56 13.58
CA ARG A 252 -17.32 -12.05 13.10
C ARG A 252 -17.86 -13.03 14.12
N LYS A 253 -19.14 -12.90 14.46
CA LYS A 253 -19.81 -13.97 15.22
C LYS A 253 -19.75 -15.27 14.43
N THR A 254 -19.50 -16.37 15.12
CA THR A 254 -19.53 -17.69 14.48
C THR A 254 -20.96 -18.06 14.13
N CYS A 255 -21.13 -18.90 13.11
CA CYS A 255 -22.46 -19.42 12.76
C CYS A 255 -23.11 -20.14 13.96
N GLU A 256 -22.33 -20.78 14.81
CA GLU A 256 -22.80 -21.52 15.98
C GLU A 256 -23.27 -20.60 17.11
N GLU A 257 -22.64 -19.44 17.30
CA GLU A 257 -23.01 -18.44 18.31
C GLU A 257 -24.43 -17.87 18.10
N ILE A 258 -24.95 -17.97 16.88
CA ILE A 258 -26.33 -17.56 16.55
C ILE A 258 -27.28 -18.75 16.41
N GLY A 259 -26.86 -19.94 16.87
CA GLY A 259 -27.62 -21.18 16.76
C GLY A 259 -27.69 -21.76 15.33
N GLY A 260 -26.83 -21.28 14.43
CA GLY A 260 -26.66 -21.81 13.09
C GLY A 260 -25.65 -22.96 13.02
N TYR A 261 -25.44 -23.48 11.82
CA TYR A 261 -24.44 -24.51 11.54
C TYR A 261 -23.76 -24.27 10.19
N CYS A 262 -22.53 -24.76 10.04
CA CYS A 262 -21.73 -24.61 8.83
C CYS A 262 -21.89 -25.80 7.89
N ILE A 263 -21.97 -25.52 6.58
CA ILE A 263 -21.90 -26.52 5.52
C ILE A 263 -20.60 -26.34 4.76
N TYR A 264 -19.75 -27.37 4.72
CA TYR A 264 -18.45 -27.32 4.05
C TYR A 264 -18.51 -27.95 2.65
N PRO A 265 -17.87 -27.33 1.64
CA PRO A 265 -17.79 -27.91 0.31
C PRO A 265 -16.89 -29.17 0.34
N GLY A 266 -17.50 -30.35 0.37
CA GLY A 266 -16.81 -31.64 0.27
C GLY A 266 -17.32 -32.74 1.18
N GLU A 267 -18.10 -32.44 2.23
CA GLU A 267 -18.52 -33.46 3.21
C GLU A 267 -19.86 -34.15 2.90
N ASN A 268 -20.60 -33.69 1.88
CA ASN A 268 -21.84 -34.35 1.45
C ASN A 268 -21.61 -35.27 0.25
N ALA A 269 -20.95 -36.40 0.50
CA ALA A 269 -21.01 -37.57 -0.37
C ALA A 269 -21.36 -38.84 0.43
N SER A 270 -22.36 -38.75 1.31
CA SER A 270 -23.07 -39.92 1.83
C SER A 270 -24.42 -39.52 2.44
N ILE A 271 -25.34 -39.06 1.59
CA ILE A 271 -26.76 -39.15 1.91
C ILE A 271 -27.28 -40.36 1.13
N THR A 272 -27.43 -41.46 1.84
CA THR A 272 -28.18 -42.65 1.42
C THR A 272 -29.65 -42.27 1.27
N GLY A 273 -30.03 -41.87 0.06
CA GLY A 273 -31.41 -41.69 -0.37
C GLY A 273 -31.53 -42.11 -1.83
N MET A 274 -32.22 -43.21 -2.06
CA MET A 274 -32.49 -43.81 -3.38
C MET A 274 -32.91 -42.75 -4.42
N ILE A 275 -32.11 -42.58 -5.47
CA ILE A 275 -32.59 -42.11 -6.77
C ILE A 275 -32.17 -43.15 -7.78
N THR A 276 -33.18 -43.78 -8.39
CA THR A 276 -33.05 -44.75 -9.46
C THR A 276 -32.46 -44.11 -10.71
N ASP A 277 -31.58 -44.85 -11.36
CA ASP A 277 -30.95 -44.59 -12.65
C ASP A 277 -31.80 -43.81 -13.65
N THR A 278 -31.25 -42.70 -14.16
CA THR A 278 -31.32 -42.39 -15.59
C THR A 278 -30.17 -41.47 -15.99
N ALA A 279 -29.53 -41.83 -17.11
CA ALA A 279 -28.26 -41.31 -17.58
C ALA A 279 -28.36 -39.94 -18.28
N HIS A 280 -27.17 -39.32 -18.43
CA HIS A 280 -26.80 -38.33 -19.46
C HIS A 280 -27.29 -36.89 -19.26
N ASP A 281 -26.41 -35.99 -18.82
CA ASP A 281 -25.70 -35.04 -19.70
C ASP A 281 -24.68 -34.22 -18.88
N SER A 282 -23.56 -33.85 -19.50
CA SER A 282 -22.47 -33.10 -18.90
C SER A 282 -22.77 -31.60 -18.88
N SER A 283 -23.21 -31.10 -17.73
CA SER A 283 -23.03 -29.69 -17.37
C SER A 283 -22.69 -29.62 -15.88
N GLU A 284 -21.58 -28.96 -15.53
CA GLU A 284 -21.20 -28.68 -14.15
C GLU A 284 -22.16 -27.64 -13.56
N GLU A 285 -23.40 -28.04 -13.27
CA GLU A 285 -24.25 -27.28 -12.36
C GLU A 285 -23.66 -27.42 -10.96
N ASN A 286 -23.14 -26.31 -10.43
CA ASN A 286 -22.72 -26.22 -9.04
C ASN A 286 -23.88 -26.64 -8.15
N VAL A 287 -23.79 -27.84 -7.57
CA VAL A 287 -24.68 -28.33 -6.51
C VAL A 287 -24.41 -27.49 -5.28
N TYR A 288 -25.01 -26.30 -5.22
CA TYR A 288 -25.05 -25.49 -4.01
C TYR A 288 -25.91 -26.23 -3.01
N SER A 289 -25.28 -26.70 -1.93
CA SER A 289 -25.99 -27.32 -0.82
C SER A 289 -26.93 -26.30 -0.18
N GLU A 290 -28.23 -26.53 -0.30
CA GLU A 290 -29.23 -25.72 0.38
C GLU A 290 -29.19 -26.01 1.89
N CYS A 291 -29.45 -24.98 2.70
CA CYS A 291 -29.63 -25.16 4.14
C CYS A 291 -30.82 -26.08 4.43
N LYS A 292 -30.79 -26.78 5.57
CA LYS A 292 -31.90 -27.60 6.06
C LYS A 292 -33.15 -26.72 6.21
N GLU A 293 -34.32 -27.33 6.05
CA GLU A 293 -35.59 -26.65 6.28
C GLU A 293 -35.60 -26.00 7.67
N GLY A 294 -36.05 -24.74 7.72
CA GLY A 294 -35.97 -23.90 8.93
C GLY A 294 -34.69 -23.08 9.07
N TYR A 295 -33.74 -23.19 8.14
CA TYR A 295 -32.50 -22.38 8.12
C TYR A 295 -32.36 -21.58 6.81
N TYR A 296 -31.62 -20.47 6.84
CA TYR A 296 -31.31 -19.64 5.68
C TYR A 296 -29.81 -19.36 5.62
N ARG A 297 -29.31 -19.10 4.41
CA ARG A 297 -27.91 -18.72 4.20
C ARG A 297 -27.67 -17.33 4.79
N ALA A 298 -26.70 -17.22 5.69
CA ALA A 298 -26.38 -15.97 6.37
C ALA A 298 -24.88 -15.65 6.31
N ASP A 299 -24.53 -14.37 6.38
CA ASP A 299 -23.13 -13.89 6.28
C ASP A 299 -22.38 -13.94 7.61
N TYR A 300 -22.50 -15.06 8.34
CA TYR A 300 -21.74 -15.32 9.56
C TYR A 300 -20.53 -16.20 9.27
N TYR A 301 -19.53 -16.15 10.15
CA TYR A 301 -18.28 -16.85 9.93
C TYR A 301 -18.45 -18.36 10.15
N CYS A 302 -18.06 -19.11 9.13
CA CYS A 302 -17.75 -20.52 9.22
C CYS A 302 -16.26 -20.70 8.96
N PRO A 303 -15.56 -21.55 9.73
CA PRO A 303 -14.21 -21.99 9.39
C PRO A 303 -14.11 -22.52 7.95
N ASP A 304 -12.90 -22.62 7.41
CA ASP A 304 -12.59 -23.35 6.16
C ASP A 304 -13.48 -22.99 4.95
N ASN A 305 -13.99 -21.75 4.91
CA ASN A 305 -14.90 -21.24 3.88
C ASN A 305 -16.26 -21.98 3.80
N GLY A 306 -16.76 -22.52 4.91
CA GLY A 306 -18.11 -23.07 4.97
C GLY A 306 -19.21 -22.02 4.72
N ILE A 307 -20.39 -22.48 4.31
CA ILE A 307 -21.60 -21.65 4.20
C ILE A 307 -22.33 -21.71 5.55
N CYS A 308 -22.56 -20.55 6.18
CA CYS A 308 -23.37 -20.51 7.39
C CYS A 308 -24.86 -20.63 7.06
N CYS A 309 -25.51 -21.62 7.67
CA CYS A 309 -26.95 -21.78 7.73
C CYS A 309 -27.45 -21.33 9.10
N ALA A 310 -28.01 -20.13 9.17
CA ALA A 310 -28.60 -19.58 10.39
C ALA A 310 -30.08 -20.00 10.51
N PRO A 311 -30.61 -20.24 11.72
CA PRO A 311 -32.02 -20.57 11.89
C PRO A 311 -32.86 -19.39 11.37
N LYS A 312 -33.88 -19.69 10.55
CA LYS A 312 -34.90 -18.71 10.18
C LYS A 312 -35.54 -18.26 11.49
N LYS A 313 -35.29 -17.01 11.88
CA LYS A 313 -35.93 -16.47 13.07
C LYS A 313 -37.43 -16.56 12.85
N LYS A 314 -38.16 -17.07 13.83
CA LYS A 314 -39.63 -17.07 13.76
C LYS A 314 -40.06 -15.60 13.70
N TYR A 315 -41.00 -15.28 12.82
CA TYR A 315 -41.60 -13.96 12.86
C TYR A 315 -42.45 -13.85 14.12
N CYS A 316 -42.36 -12.71 14.83
CA CYS A 316 -43.25 -12.45 15.93
C CYS A 316 -44.67 -12.33 15.36
N ASP A 317 -45.64 -12.96 16.01
CA ASP A 317 -47.04 -12.67 15.77
C ASP A 317 -47.31 -11.26 16.32
N PRO A 318 -47.70 -10.28 15.47
CA PRO A 318 -47.91 -8.90 15.91
C PRO A 318 -48.96 -8.77 17.02
N GLU A 319 -49.80 -9.78 17.22
CA GLU A 319 -50.86 -9.79 18.23
C GLU A 319 -50.47 -10.49 19.54
N LYS A 320 -49.27 -11.09 19.63
CA LYS A 320 -48.79 -11.77 20.83
C LYS A 320 -47.71 -11.00 21.56
N GLU A 321 -47.81 -11.05 22.88
CA GLU A 321 -46.79 -10.53 23.79
C GLU A 321 -45.73 -11.60 24.05
N TYR A 322 -44.45 -11.23 23.96
CA TYR A 322 -43.33 -12.15 24.16
C TYR A 322 -42.48 -11.73 25.36
N GLU A 323 -42.21 -12.67 26.26
CA GLU A 323 -41.35 -12.42 27.43
C GLU A 323 -39.87 -12.22 27.04
N GLU A 324 -39.40 -12.85 25.95
CA GLU A 324 -38.05 -12.68 25.37
C GLU A 324 -38.08 -12.59 23.83
N PRO A 325 -37.36 -11.66 23.17
CA PRO A 325 -37.50 -11.39 21.74
C PRO A 325 -36.57 -12.34 20.96
N GLU A 326 -36.96 -13.60 20.86
CA GLU A 326 -36.30 -14.55 19.94
C GLU A 326 -36.83 -14.44 18.50
N CYS A 327 -37.75 -13.52 18.25
CA CYS A 327 -38.42 -13.35 16.96
C CYS A 327 -38.16 -11.98 16.32
N ILE A 328 -38.30 -11.87 14.99
CA ILE A 328 -38.19 -10.61 14.23
C ILE A 328 -39.60 -10.13 13.90
N CYS A 329 -39.86 -8.83 14.03
CA CYS A 329 -41.10 -8.25 13.54
C CYS A 329 -41.22 -8.39 12.01
N PRO A 330 -42.42 -8.68 11.48
CA PRO A 330 -42.65 -8.69 10.03
C PRO A 330 -42.29 -7.35 9.39
N GLU A 331 -42.04 -7.37 8.08
CA GLU A 331 -41.77 -6.16 7.30
C GLU A 331 -42.89 -5.11 7.50
N GLY A 332 -42.50 -3.86 7.76
CA GLY A 332 -43.42 -2.78 8.11
C GLY A 332 -43.80 -2.67 9.59
N TYR A 333 -43.17 -3.45 10.48
CA TYR A 333 -43.37 -3.38 11.93
C TYR A 333 -42.04 -3.21 12.69
N VAL A 334 -42.06 -2.45 13.79
CA VAL A 334 -40.91 -2.22 14.68
C VAL A 334 -41.22 -2.66 16.10
N MET A 335 -40.20 -3.14 16.82
CA MET A 335 -40.33 -3.60 18.20
C MET A 335 -40.21 -2.40 19.13
N THR A 336 -41.29 -2.04 19.82
CA THR A 336 -41.29 -0.86 20.71
C THR A 336 -40.71 -1.23 22.08
N ALA A 337 -39.67 -0.50 22.52
CA ALA A 337 -38.98 -0.78 23.78
C ALA A 337 -39.79 -0.37 25.02
N TYR A 338 -40.85 0.43 24.85
CA TYR A 338 -41.49 1.16 25.94
C TYR A 338 -42.70 0.45 26.58
N ASN A 339 -43.33 -0.51 25.89
CA ASN A 339 -44.42 -1.31 26.46
C ASN A 339 -44.41 -2.69 25.83
N LYS A 340 -43.79 -3.67 26.51
CA LYS A 340 -43.98 -5.10 26.25
C LYS A 340 -43.83 -5.50 24.77
N ARG A 341 -42.59 -5.55 24.25
CA ARG A 341 -42.10 -6.32 23.06
C ARG A 341 -43.14 -6.76 22.02
N VAL A 342 -44.03 -5.87 21.59
CA VAL A 342 -45.03 -6.08 20.55
C VAL A 342 -44.52 -5.41 19.27
N CYS A 343 -44.80 -6.03 18.14
CA CYS A 343 -44.50 -5.46 16.84
C CYS A 343 -45.59 -4.46 16.47
N GLU A 344 -45.26 -3.17 16.44
CA GLU A 344 -46.18 -2.09 16.04
C GLU A 344 -45.91 -1.67 14.60
N LYS A 345 -46.98 -1.35 13.86
CA LYS A 345 -46.90 -0.97 12.45
C LYS A 345 -46.16 0.37 12.34
N ALA A 346 -45.10 0.43 11.54
CA ALA A 346 -44.35 1.65 11.28
C ALA A 346 -45.25 2.64 10.53
N SER A 347 -45.96 3.50 11.26
CA SER A 347 -46.80 4.53 10.66
C SER A 347 -45.92 5.57 9.98
N GLU A 348 -46.23 5.82 8.70
CA GLU A 348 -45.82 6.92 7.82
C GLU A 348 -45.34 8.17 8.57
N ALA A 349 -44.03 8.25 8.83
CA ALA A 349 -43.37 9.50 9.17
C ALA A 349 -43.04 10.20 7.85
N GLU A 350 -43.56 11.42 7.70
CA GLU A 350 -43.30 12.30 6.57
C GLU A 350 -41.79 12.48 6.35
N ASN A 351 -41.39 12.29 5.09
CA ASN A 351 -40.02 12.32 4.60
C ASN A 351 -39.52 13.78 4.59
N GLU A 352 -39.03 14.29 5.73
CA GLU A 352 -38.15 15.45 5.77
C GLU A 352 -36.89 15.10 4.96
N SER A 353 -36.73 15.75 3.81
CA SER A 353 -35.59 15.54 2.92
C SER A 353 -34.28 15.71 3.69
N GLU A 354 -33.47 14.66 3.67
CA GLU A 354 -32.12 14.61 4.25
C GLU A 354 -31.29 15.86 3.88
N GLU A 355 -31.16 16.78 4.83
CA GLU A 355 -30.48 18.07 4.63
C GLU A 355 -28.95 17.93 4.58
N CYS A 356 -28.37 18.40 3.48
CA CYS A 356 -26.95 18.73 3.41
C CYS A 356 -26.65 19.91 4.37
N LYS A 357 -25.55 19.83 5.14
CA LYS A 357 -25.14 20.85 6.14
C LYS A 357 -23.74 21.39 5.87
N GLU A 358 -23.46 22.63 6.25
CA GLU A 358 -22.19 23.32 5.99
C GLU A 358 -21.64 23.98 7.25
N THR A 359 -20.31 24.15 7.32
CA THR A 359 -19.63 24.76 8.47
C THR A 359 -19.48 26.27 8.40
N ASP A 360 -19.54 26.83 7.20
CA ASP A 360 -19.29 28.24 6.86
C ASP A 360 -20.54 28.98 6.37
N GLY A 361 -21.69 28.30 6.40
CA GLY A 361 -23.00 28.89 6.17
C GLY A 361 -23.39 29.02 4.70
N GLY A 362 -22.81 28.25 3.79
CA GLY A 362 -23.14 28.27 2.37
C GLY A 362 -21.93 28.53 1.49
N TYR A 363 -22.19 29.20 0.37
CA TYR A 363 -21.16 29.73 -0.51
C TYR A 363 -20.40 30.88 0.18
N ASN A 364 -19.23 30.60 0.77
CA ASN A 364 -18.41 31.54 1.53
C ASN A 364 -16.91 31.40 1.23
N ILE A 365 -16.49 32.08 0.16
CA ILE A 365 -15.13 32.03 -0.38
C ILE A 365 -14.02 32.60 0.52
N TYR A 366 -14.38 33.18 1.66
CA TYR A 366 -13.45 33.83 2.59
C TYR A 366 -13.10 32.97 3.79
N GLU A 367 -13.92 31.97 4.09
CA GLU A 367 -13.73 31.04 5.20
C GLU A 367 -13.65 29.62 4.64
N LYS A 368 -12.87 28.76 5.27
CA LYS A 368 -12.75 27.38 4.80
C LYS A 368 -13.96 26.58 5.28
N GLY A 369 -14.83 26.20 4.36
CA GLY A 369 -16.02 25.39 4.56
C GLY A 369 -15.83 23.89 4.37
N THR A 370 -16.80 23.14 4.87
CA THR A 370 -16.99 21.71 4.60
C THR A 370 -18.48 21.43 4.52
N ALA A 371 -18.93 20.89 3.40
CA ALA A 371 -20.29 20.43 3.19
C ALA A 371 -20.40 18.94 3.57
N TYR A 372 -21.50 18.57 4.25
CA TYR A 372 -21.80 17.23 4.75
C TYR A 372 -23.16 16.76 4.23
N THR A 373 -23.28 15.48 3.92
CA THR A 373 -24.56 14.83 3.58
C THR A 373 -24.96 13.80 4.64
N SER A 374 -26.23 13.44 4.68
CA SER A 374 -26.82 12.44 5.59
C SER A 374 -26.11 11.08 5.55
N ASP A 375 -25.63 10.68 4.37
CA ASP A 375 -24.90 9.42 4.16
C ASP A 375 -23.43 9.46 4.61
N GLY A 376 -22.99 10.57 5.23
CA GLY A 376 -21.67 10.73 5.80
C GLY A 376 -20.59 11.17 4.81
N ARG A 377 -20.92 11.46 3.54
CA ARG A 377 -19.97 12.09 2.62
C ARG A 377 -19.73 13.55 3.01
N SER A 378 -18.48 13.99 2.89
CA SER A 378 -18.09 15.38 3.09
C SER A 378 -17.07 15.86 2.06
N LEU A 379 -17.12 17.15 1.72
CA LEU A 379 -16.16 17.81 0.84
C LEU A 379 -15.78 19.17 1.42
N THR A 380 -14.48 19.46 1.41
CA THR A 380 -13.88 20.68 2.00
C THR A 380 -13.27 21.53 0.89
N ASP A 381 -13.33 22.85 1.05
CA ASP A 381 -12.73 23.79 0.10
C ASP A 381 -11.21 23.62 0.03
N HIS A 382 -10.66 23.91 -1.15
CA HIS A 382 -9.22 23.86 -1.37
C HIS A 382 -8.74 24.85 -2.42
N CYS A 383 -7.53 25.38 -2.19
CA CYS A 383 -6.80 26.17 -3.17
C CYS A 383 -6.08 25.24 -4.16
N ASN A 384 -6.26 25.51 -5.44
CA ASN A 384 -5.62 24.80 -6.54
C ASN A 384 -4.19 25.32 -6.79
N PRO A 385 -3.29 24.50 -7.39
CA PRO A 385 -1.92 24.92 -7.71
C PRO A 385 -1.83 26.12 -8.68
N ASP A 386 -2.88 26.38 -9.46
CA ASP A 386 -2.97 27.51 -10.39
C ASP A 386 -3.43 28.82 -9.73
N GLY A 387 -3.65 28.81 -8.41
CA GLY A 387 -4.08 29.96 -7.63
C GLY A 387 -5.60 30.13 -7.50
N THR A 388 -6.41 29.26 -8.11
CA THR A 388 -7.88 29.30 -7.99
C THR A 388 -8.38 28.62 -6.71
N LEU A 389 -9.59 28.95 -6.26
CA LEU A 389 -10.28 28.30 -5.14
C LEU A 389 -11.39 27.38 -5.66
N THR A 390 -11.46 26.14 -5.18
CA THR A 390 -12.62 25.27 -5.40
C THR A 390 -13.50 25.29 -4.16
N GLU A 391 -14.66 25.93 -4.26
CA GLU A 391 -15.68 26.08 -3.22
C GLU A 391 -16.67 24.90 -3.25
N LYS A 392 -16.99 24.32 -2.09
CA LYS A 392 -17.87 23.15 -1.90
C LYS A 392 -19.03 23.52 -0.97
N PHE A 393 -20.25 23.50 -1.49
CA PHE A 393 -21.42 23.99 -0.76
C PHE A 393 -22.67 23.14 -1.01
N CYS A 394 -23.67 23.24 -0.12
CA CYS A 394 -24.94 22.53 -0.16
C CYS A 394 -25.94 23.26 -1.07
N LYS A 395 -26.52 22.53 -2.02
CA LYS A 395 -27.57 23.01 -2.90
C LYS A 395 -28.51 21.87 -3.28
N ASP A 396 -29.81 22.10 -3.16
CA ASP A 396 -30.87 21.14 -3.50
C ASP A 396 -30.70 19.76 -2.78
N GLY A 397 -30.25 19.79 -1.52
CA GLY A 397 -30.03 18.59 -0.71
C GLY A 397 -28.74 17.82 -1.01
N GLY A 398 -27.90 18.28 -1.94
CA GLY A 398 -26.61 17.66 -2.28
C GLY A 398 -25.43 18.63 -2.18
N ILE A 399 -24.21 18.08 -2.24
CA ILE A 399 -22.99 18.90 -2.32
C ILE A 399 -22.74 19.26 -3.79
N THR A 400 -22.59 20.56 -4.06
CA THR A 400 -22.17 21.12 -5.35
C THR A 400 -20.84 21.87 -5.22
N TRP A 401 -20.26 22.32 -6.33
CA TRP A 401 -19.02 23.09 -6.28
C TRP A 401 -18.84 24.09 -7.43
N GLU A 402 -18.00 25.10 -7.18
CA GLU A 402 -17.61 26.12 -8.16
C GLU A 402 -16.10 26.39 -8.08
N VAL A 403 -15.49 26.80 -9.20
CA VAL A 403 -14.06 27.17 -9.26
C VAL A 403 -13.95 28.67 -9.48
N ILE A 404 -13.27 29.35 -8.57
CA ILE A 404 -13.22 30.80 -8.45
C ILE A 404 -11.79 31.26 -8.72
N ARG A 405 -11.64 32.25 -9.61
CA ARG A 405 -10.35 32.78 -10.05
C ARG A 405 -9.94 34.04 -9.33
#